data_AF-X1NU13-F1
#
_entry.id   AF-X1NU13-F1
#
_cell.length_a   1.000
_cell.length_b   1.000
_cell.length_c   1.000
_cell.angle_alpha   90.00
_cell.angle_beta   90.00
_cell.angle_gamma   90.00
#
_symmetry.space_group_name_H-M   'P 1'
#
loop_
_entity.id
_entity.type
_entity.pdbx_description
1 polymer ?
#
loop_
_entity_poly.entity_id
_entity_poly.type
_entity_poly.pdbx_seq_one_letter_code
_entity_poly.pdbx_strand_id
1 'polypeptide(L)'
;LICLTELETAAPIEGALVEIRDDFNQVFWRGKTDSEGLVRTPGWKTLGIEAREEGAKPRQWVFARRGEDIVSINSDWGTGIFPYQVGISYDWAPLPQKLTGYLFSERGLYRPGEEVHLKAIAREKREGKWEIPEAKDLWIFINNSRNEEILNKKVNFSSYGSSSLSFVLEKDAPSGYYRIEISPFENEEERRKHSESNFQGSFRVEDFRSANFEVKLNIDKEDYIFKDSLKATIEGIYLFGAMMSGEGVSW
;
A
#
# COMPACT_ATOMS: atom_id res chain seq x y z
N LEU A 1 -11.21 -0.05 22.54
CA LEU A 1 -11.47 -1.15 23.50
C LEU A 1 -10.23 -1.30 24.33
N ILE A 2 -10.37 -1.33 25.65
CA ILE A 2 -9.28 -1.58 26.59
C ILE A 2 -9.67 -2.84 27.37
N CYS A 3 -8.71 -3.75 27.56
CA CYS A 3 -8.86 -4.97 28.34
C CYS A 3 -7.86 -4.92 29.48
N LEU A 4 -8.34 -5.12 30.71
CA LEU A 4 -7.53 -5.08 31.91
C LEU A 4 -7.56 -6.44 32.60
N THR A 5 -6.38 -7.00 32.80
CA THR A 5 -6.17 -8.31 33.42
C THR A 5 -5.13 -8.22 34.51
N GLU A 6 -5.19 -9.14 35.47
CA GLU A 6 -4.16 -9.32 36.48
C GLU A 6 -2.91 -9.99 35.87
N LEU A 7 -1.72 -9.50 36.23
CA LEU A 7 -0.47 -9.97 35.63
C LEU A 7 -0.17 -11.44 35.97
N GLU A 8 -0.48 -11.89 37.18
CA GLU A 8 -0.16 -13.25 37.65
C GLU A 8 -1.12 -14.30 37.07
N THR A 9 -2.41 -13.99 37.03
CA THR A 9 -3.46 -14.97 36.74
C THR A 9 -4.12 -14.79 35.37
N ALA A 10 -3.86 -13.66 34.71
CA ALA A 10 -4.60 -13.17 33.54
C ALA A 10 -6.11 -13.00 33.79
N ALA A 11 -6.57 -13.01 35.05
CA ALA A 11 -7.98 -12.86 35.40
C ALA A 11 -8.47 -11.43 35.06
N PRO A 12 -9.72 -11.28 34.59
CA PRO A 12 -10.30 -9.97 34.30
C PRO A 12 -10.43 -9.11 35.55
N ILE A 13 -10.20 -7.81 35.41
CA ILE A 13 -10.33 -6.85 36.52
C ILE A 13 -11.59 -6.01 36.35
N GLU A 14 -12.62 -6.29 37.17
CA GLU A 14 -13.85 -5.50 37.22
C GLU A 14 -13.69 -4.20 38.02
N GLY A 15 -14.38 -3.14 37.58
CA GLY A 15 -14.56 -1.91 38.35
C GLY A 15 -13.34 -1.00 38.44
N ALA A 16 -12.25 -1.31 37.75
CA ALA A 16 -11.06 -0.46 37.68
C ALA A 16 -11.39 0.85 36.98
N LEU A 17 -10.93 1.98 37.54
CA LEU A 17 -11.10 3.29 36.93
C LEU A 17 -10.12 3.43 35.76
N VAL A 18 -10.62 3.77 34.59
CA VAL A 18 -9.83 3.98 33.37
C VAL A 18 -9.98 5.42 32.91
N GLU A 19 -8.87 6.06 32.57
CA GLU A 19 -8.80 7.40 32.00
C GLU A 19 -8.06 7.39 30.66
N ILE A 20 -8.57 8.14 29.68
CA ILE A 20 -7.84 8.46 28.44
C ILE A 20 -7.32 9.89 28.52
N ARG A 21 -6.03 10.06 28.23
CA ARG A 21 -5.34 11.35 28.24
C ARG A 21 -4.55 11.59 26.95
N ASP A 22 -4.23 12.84 26.68
CA ASP A 22 -3.29 13.25 25.63
C ASP A 22 -1.85 13.41 26.17
N ASP A 23 -0.93 13.85 25.31
CA ASP A 23 0.46 14.16 25.68
C ASP A 23 0.60 15.34 26.66
N PHE A 24 -0.42 16.17 26.81
CA PHE A 24 -0.47 17.31 27.75
C PHE A 24 -1.13 16.93 29.08
N ASN A 25 -1.40 15.64 29.29
CA ASN A 25 -2.02 15.09 30.49
C ASN A 25 -3.46 15.60 30.74
N GLN A 26 -4.13 16.11 29.69
CA GLN A 26 -5.54 16.46 29.73
C GLN A 26 -6.39 15.19 29.68
N VAL A 27 -7.40 15.09 30.55
CA VAL A 27 -8.30 13.93 30.60
C VAL A 27 -9.47 14.15 29.64
N PHE A 28 -9.59 13.28 28.63
CA PHE A 28 -10.66 13.32 27.62
C PHE A 28 -11.80 12.37 27.94
N TRP A 29 -11.53 11.31 28.68
CA TRP A 29 -12.54 10.29 28.98
C TRP A 29 -12.25 9.57 30.28
N ARG A 30 -13.32 9.17 30.98
CA ARG A 30 -13.27 8.32 32.18
C ARG A 30 -14.35 7.25 32.12
N GLY A 31 -14.06 6.07 32.66
CA GLY A 31 -15.05 5.02 32.88
C GLY A 31 -14.51 3.90 33.75
N LYS A 32 -15.28 2.81 33.85
CA LYS A 32 -14.88 1.63 34.62
C LYS A 32 -14.93 0.38 33.75
N THR A 33 -14.08 -0.59 34.07
CA THR A 33 -14.15 -1.93 33.47
C THR A 33 -15.38 -2.70 33.95
N ASP A 34 -15.96 -3.49 33.06
CA ASP A 34 -17.06 -4.42 33.36
C ASP A 34 -16.53 -5.74 33.97
N SER A 35 -17.43 -6.70 34.20
CA SER A 35 -17.11 -8.01 34.77
C SER A 35 -16.17 -8.86 33.89
N GLU A 36 -16.01 -8.52 32.61
CA GLU A 36 -15.06 -9.16 31.70
C GLU A 36 -13.71 -8.43 31.68
N GLY A 37 -13.52 -7.41 32.52
CA GLY A 37 -12.33 -6.57 32.54
C GLY A 37 -12.24 -5.65 31.33
N LEU A 38 -13.33 -5.45 30.60
CA LEU A 38 -13.38 -4.67 29.37
C LEU A 38 -13.92 -3.28 29.62
N VAL A 39 -13.41 -2.33 28.85
CA VAL A 39 -14.03 -1.01 28.75
C VAL A 39 -14.00 -0.50 27.30
N ARG A 40 -15.18 -0.14 26.81
CA ARG A 40 -15.39 0.41 25.46
C ARG A 40 -15.38 1.93 25.54
N THR A 41 -14.52 2.54 24.75
CA THR A 41 -14.33 3.99 24.72
C THR A 41 -14.72 4.54 23.36
N PRO A 42 -15.19 5.79 23.26
CA PRO A 42 -15.25 6.48 21.98
C PRO A 42 -13.86 6.53 21.34
N GLY A 43 -13.80 6.60 20.01
CA GLY A 43 -12.54 6.79 19.31
C GLY A 43 -11.98 8.20 19.53
N TRP A 44 -10.66 8.37 19.38
CA TRP A 44 -9.97 9.66 19.55
C TRP A 44 -10.59 10.82 18.77
N LYS A 45 -11.13 10.56 17.57
CA LYS A 45 -11.86 11.56 16.77
C LYS A 45 -13.10 12.11 17.48
N THR A 46 -13.88 11.23 18.10
CA THR A 46 -15.07 11.62 18.87
C THR A 46 -14.70 12.30 20.17
N LEU A 47 -13.57 11.90 20.78
CA LEU A 47 -13.04 12.53 21.98
C LEU A 47 -12.42 13.90 21.70
N GLY A 48 -12.10 14.24 20.44
CA GLY A 48 -11.46 15.50 20.08
C GLY A 48 -9.99 15.57 20.50
N ILE A 49 -9.29 14.43 20.54
CA ILE A 49 -7.85 14.39 20.83
C ILE A 49 -7.10 14.80 19.56
N GLU A 50 -6.29 15.85 19.65
CA GLU A 50 -5.52 16.38 18.53
C GLU A 50 -4.13 15.75 18.45
N ALA A 51 -3.65 15.54 17.21
CA ALA A 51 -2.30 15.04 16.98
C ALA A 51 -1.29 16.18 17.12
N ARG A 52 -0.07 15.86 17.58
CA ARG A 52 1.02 16.83 17.69
C ARG A 52 1.48 17.35 16.31
N GLU A 53 1.40 16.50 15.30
CA GLU A 53 1.78 16.80 13.92
C GLU A 53 0.56 16.66 13.00
N GLU A 54 0.46 17.57 12.03
CA GLU A 54 -0.61 17.54 11.02
C GLU A 54 -0.52 16.25 10.20
N GLY A 55 -1.65 15.57 10.02
CA GLY A 55 -1.72 14.28 9.30
C GLY A 55 -1.34 13.05 10.13
N ALA A 56 -0.83 13.21 11.36
CA ALA A 56 -0.54 12.10 12.26
C ALA A 56 -1.79 11.64 13.05
N LYS A 57 -1.68 10.45 13.68
CA LYS A 57 -2.66 10.00 14.68
C LYS A 57 -2.26 10.54 16.05
N PRO A 58 -3.20 11.02 16.88
CA PRO A 58 -2.88 11.46 18.23
C PRO A 58 -2.45 10.28 19.10
N ARG A 59 -1.42 10.50 19.92
CA ARG A 59 -1.06 9.56 20.97
C ARG A 59 -2.13 9.60 22.06
N GLN A 60 -2.64 8.43 22.41
CA GLN A 60 -3.58 8.25 23.51
C GLN A 60 -2.86 7.56 24.67
N TRP A 61 -2.91 8.15 25.85
CA TRP A 61 -2.46 7.53 27.08
C TRP A 61 -3.65 6.92 27.80
N VAL A 62 -3.51 5.67 28.22
CA VAL A 62 -4.50 4.97 29.05
C VAL A 62 -3.90 4.81 30.42
N PHE A 63 -4.59 5.31 31.45
CA PHE A 63 -4.28 5.06 32.85
C PHE A 63 -5.40 4.22 33.46
N ALA A 64 -5.06 3.09 34.08
CA ALA A 64 -6.01 2.26 34.81
C ALA A 64 -5.62 2.19 36.29
N ARG A 65 -6.60 2.26 37.19
CA ARG A 65 -6.41 2.23 38.65
C ARG A 65 -7.35 1.27 39.35
N ARG A 66 -6.82 0.48 40.27
CA ARG A 66 -7.58 -0.38 41.20
C ARG A 66 -6.98 -0.24 42.60
N GLY A 67 -7.66 0.47 43.50
CA GLY A 67 -7.09 0.77 44.82
C GLY A 67 -5.82 1.63 44.67
N GLU A 68 -4.69 1.13 45.16
CA GLU A 68 -3.38 1.78 45.05
C GLU A 68 -2.61 1.38 43.78
N ASP A 69 -3.05 0.34 43.07
CA ASP A 69 -2.41 -0.12 41.84
C ASP A 69 -2.71 0.84 40.68
N ILE A 70 -1.66 1.23 39.94
CA ILE A 70 -1.74 2.07 38.75
C ILE A 70 -0.92 1.45 37.63
N VAL A 71 -1.53 1.33 36.45
CA VAL A 71 -0.83 0.95 35.21
C VAL A 71 -1.11 1.98 34.12
N SER A 72 -0.13 2.20 33.26
CA SER A 72 -0.27 3.09 32.11
C SER A 72 0.31 2.47 30.84
N ILE A 73 -0.37 2.66 29.72
CA ILE A 73 0.11 2.34 28.37
C ILE A 73 -0.21 3.52 27.44
N ASN A 74 0.43 3.57 26.28
CA ASN A 74 0.04 4.50 25.23
C ASN A 74 -0.07 3.81 23.87
N SER A 75 -0.73 4.47 22.93
CA SER A 75 -1.01 3.93 21.59
C SER A 75 0.21 3.78 20.68
N ASP A 76 1.35 4.38 21.02
CA ASP A 76 2.59 4.28 20.22
C ASP A 76 3.44 3.08 20.66
N TRP A 77 3.31 2.66 21.91
CA TRP A 77 4.00 1.50 22.44
C TRP A 77 3.38 0.23 21.88
N GLY A 78 4.09 -0.40 20.93
CA GLY A 78 3.74 -1.71 20.42
C GLY A 78 3.78 -2.76 21.54
N THR A 79 2.88 -3.74 21.46
CA THR A 79 2.81 -4.88 22.39
C THR A 79 3.79 -6.00 22.03
N GLY A 80 4.72 -5.75 21.10
CA GLY A 80 5.59 -6.78 20.50
C GLY A 80 4.87 -7.71 19.52
N ILE A 81 3.55 -7.55 19.36
CA ILE A 81 2.72 -8.29 18.41
C ILE A 81 2.46 -7.38 17.21
N PHE A 82 2.84 -7.84 16.03
CA PHE A 82 2.61 -7.15 14.79
C PHE A 82 1.69 -7.96 13.86
N PRO A 83 0.78 -7.31 13.11
CA PRO A 83 -0.14 -8.02 12.21
C PRO A 83 0.56 -8.98 11.23
N TYR A 84 1.76 -8.64 10.75
CA TYR A 84 2.51 -9.50 9.82
C TYR A 84 2.92 -10.84 10.41
N GLN A 85 3.07 -10.94 11.74
CA GLN A 85 3.42 -12.20 12.42
C GLN A 85 2.29 -13.24 12.33
N VAL A 86 1.07 -12.78 12.03
CA VAL A 86 -0.11 -13.63 11.85
C VAL A 86 -0.67 -13.53 10.43
N GLY A 87 0.15 -13.12 9.46
CA GLY A 87 -0.22 -13.06 8.05
C GLY A 87 -1.20 -11.94 7.69
N ILE A 88 -1.37 -10.93 8.56
CA ILE A 88 -2.20 -9.76 8.27
C ILE A 88 -1.29 -8.65 7.75
N SER A 89 -1.47 -8.29 6.48
CA SER A 89 -0.79 -7.12 5.90
C SER A 89 -1.20 -5.85 6.65
N TYR A 90 -0.22 -5.04 7.02
CA TYR A 90 -0.44 -3.79 7.76
C TYR A 90 0.33 -2.65 7.10
N ASP A 91 -0.31 -1.48 7.05
CA ASP A 91 0.27 -0.22 6.59
C ASP A 91 0.69 0.62 7.80
N TRP A 92 1.97 1.01 7.83
CA TRP A 92 2.56 1.80 8.92
C TRP A 92 2.06 3.24 8.96
N ALA A 93 1.64 3.78 7.80
CA ALA A 93 1.17 5.15 7.68
C ALA A 93 -0.13 5.17 6.85
N PRO A 94 -1.24 4.63 7.38
CA PRO A 94 -2.49 4.59 6.64
C PRO A 94 -3.04 6.01 6.55
N LEU A 95 -2.61 6.74 5.53
CA LEU A 95 -3.32 7.93 5.10
C LEU A 95 -4.70 7.48 4.64
N PRO A 96 -5.77 8.20 4.99
CA PRO A 96 -7.09 7.91 4.47
C PRO A 96 -7.06 8.17 2.96
N GLN A 97 -6.71 7.15 2.17
CA GLN A 97 -6.59 7.26 0.72
C GLN A 97 -7.88 7.84 0.17
N LYS A 98 -7.78 9.05 -0.38
CA LYS A 98 -8.91 9.81 -0.93
C LYS A 98 -9.12 9.44 -2.39
N LEU A 99 -8.05 9.28 -3.15
CA LEU A 99 -8.08 8.86 -4.54
C LEU A 99 -7.25 7.59 -4.72
N THR A 100 -7.80 6.62 -5.43
CA THR A 100 -7.11 5.38 -5.80
C THR A 100 -7.46 5.01 -7.23
N GLY A 101 -6.75 4.05 -7.80
CA GLY A 101 -7.03 3.62 -9.15
C GLY A 101 -6.13 2.52 -9.68
N TYR A 102 -6.48 2.03 -10.85
CA TYR A 102 -5.64 1.18 -11.67
C TYR A 102 -5.06 1.99 -12.82
N LEU A 103 -3.76 1.88 -13.01
CA LEU A 103 -3.03 2.53 -14.08
C LEU A 103 -2.10 1.52 -14.72
N PHE A 104 -2.36 1.20 -15.98
CA PHE A 104 -1.62 0.18 -16.70
C PHE A 104 -1.44 0.58 -18.15
N SER A 105 -0.39 0.03 -18.75
CA SER A 105 -0.17 0.09 -20.18
C SER A 105 -0.67 -1.19 -20.83
N GLU A 106 -0.92 -1.15 -22.14
CA GLU A 106 -1.36 -2.33 -22.91
C GLU A 106 -0.40 -3.53 -22.77
N ARG A 107 0.91 -3.26 -22.82
CA ARG A 107 1.95 -4.32 -22.89
C ARG A 107 2.88 -4.40 -21.69
N GLY A 108 2.97 -3.36 -20.86
CA GLY A 108 3.92 -3.29 -19.73
C GLY A 108 5.39 -3.14 -20.14
N LEU A 109 5.76 -3.47 -21.38
CA LEU A 109 7.12 -3.42 -21.93
C LEU A 109 7.10 -2.83 -23.36
N TYR A 110 7.96 -1.84 -23.60
CA TYR A 110 8.05 -1.10 -24.86
C TYR A 110 9.51 -0.94 -25.30
N ARG A 111 9.73 -0.69 -26.58
CA ARG A 111 11.04 -0.25 -27.10
C ARG A 111 11.07 1.27 -27.26
N PRO A 112 12.25 1.90 -27.24
CA PRO A 112 12.40 3.29 -27.67
C PRO A 112 11.77 3.51 -29.05
N GLY A 113 11.08 4.62 -29.24
CA GLY A 113 10.34 4.92 -30.48
C GLY A 113 8.95 4.28 -30.63
N GLU A 114 8.53 3.37 -29.74
CA GLU A 114 7.19 2.79 -29.79
C GLU A 114 6.12 3.74 -29.22
N GLU A 115 4.89 3.57 -29.69
CA GLU A 115 3.72 4.21 -29.10
C GLU A 115 3.27 3.43 -27.85
N VAL A 116 3.10 4.17 -26.75
CA VAL A 116 2.63 3.66 -25.46
C VAL A 116 1.15 4.00 -25.32
N HIS A 117 0.34 2.98 -25.04
CA HIS A 117 -1.08 3.13 -24.78
C HIS A 117 -1.35 2.89 -23.29
N LEU A 118 -1.86 3.91 -22.62
CA LEU A 118 -2.17 3.90 -21.19
C LEU A 118 -3.68 3.90 -20.95
N LYS A 119 -4.10 3.16 -19.93
CA LYS A 119 -5.45 3.18 -19.38
C LYS A 119 -5.40 3.49 -17.89
N ALA A 120 -6.22 4.44 -17.47
CA ALA A 120 -6.43 4.80 -16.08
C ALA A 120 -7.88 4.55 -15.68
N ILE A 121 -8.09 4.03 -14.48
CA ILE A 121 -9.40 3.87 -13.84
C ILE A 121 -9.25 4.41 -12.42
N ALA A 122 -9.99 5.47 -12.07
CA ALA A 122 -9.90 6.12 -10.78
C ALA A 122 -11.17 5.90 -9.94
N ARG A 123 -10.99 5.88 -8.62
CA ARG A 123 -12.04 5.82 -7.59
C ARG A 123 -11.70 6.77 -6.46
N GLU A 124 -12.70 7.48 -6.00
CA GLU A 124 -12.60 8.43 -4.89
C GLU A 124 -13.32 7.86 -3.67
N LYS A 125 -12.75 8.03 -2.48
CA LYS A 125 -13.34 7.58 -1.22
C LYS A 125 -14.22 8.69 -0.64
N ARG A 126 -15.53 8.49 -0.65
CA ARG A 126 -16.51 9.39 -0.02
C ARG A 126 -17.35 8.61 0.98
N GLU A 127 -17.46 9.11 2.20
CA GLU A 127 -18.21 8.48 3.30
C GLU A 127 -17.88 6.98 3.52
N GLY A 128 -16.61 6.61 3.31
CA GLY A 128 -16.14 5.23 3.46
C GLY A 128 -16.43 4.30 2.28
N LYS A 129 -17.07 4.78 1.21
CA LYS A 129 -17.34 4.03 -0.02
C LYS A 129 -16.44 4.49 -1.15
N TRP A 130 -16.08 3.55 -2.04
CA TRP A 130 -15.36 3.86 -3.27
C TRP A 130 -16.36 4.20 -4.36
N GLU A 131 -16.26 5.42 -4.89
CA GLU A 131 -17.16 5.97 -5.88
C GLU A 131 -16.37 6.50 -7.09
N ILE A 132 -17.09 6.87 -8.15
CA ILE A 132 -16.48 7.54 -9.30
C ILE A 132 -16.06 8.96 -8.87
N PRO A 133 -14.83 9.40 -9.19
CA PRO A 133 -14.36 10.74 -8.81
C PRO A 133 -15.27 11.85 -9.35
N GLU A 134 -15.52 12.88 -8.54
CA GLU A 134 -16.26 14.07 -9.00
C GLU A 134 -15.43 14.91 -9.98
N ALA A 135 -14.12 15.01 -9.70
CA ALA A 135 -13.17 15.65 -10.60
C ALA A 135 -13.05 14.83 -11.90
N LYS A 136 -13.55 15.42 -12.99
CA LYS A 136 -13.39 14.84 -14.32
C LYS A 136 -12.02 15.11 -14.92
N ASP A 137 -11.28 16.08 -14.39
CA ASP A 137 -9.96 16.39 -14.88
C ASP A 137 -8.91 16.05 -13.83
N LEU A 138 -7.97 15.18 -14.20
CA LEU A 138 -6.79 14.86 -13.41
C LEU A 138 -5.55 15.10 -14.26
N TRP A 139 -4.40 15.21 -13.61
CA TRP A 139 -3.10 15.30 -14.27
C TRP A 139 -2.45 13.93 -14.31
N ILE A 140 -1.81 13.60 -15.43
CA ILE A 140 -0.95 12.44 -15.58
C ILE A 140 0.49 12.91 -15.80
N PHE A 141 1.40 12.35 -15.02
CA PHE A 141 2.83 12.61 -15.05
C PHE A 141 3.56 11.31 -15.39
N ILE A 142 4.57 11.39 -16.25
CA ILE A 142 5.41 10.25 -16.58
C ILE A 142 6.86 10.66 -16.42
N ASN A 143 7.58 9.91 -15.57
CA ASN A 143 9.02 10.06 -15.40
C ASN A 143 9.71 8.83 -15.98
N ASN A 144 10.80 9.04 -16.71
CA ASN A 144 11.61 7.96 -17.25
C ASN A 144 12.47 7.29 -16.17
N SER A 145 13.30 6.33 -16.56
CA SER A 145 14.19 5.58 -15.66
C SER A 145 15.27 6.43 -14.98
N ARG A 146 15.56 7.62 -15.51
CA ARG A 146 16.47 8.62 -14.92
C ARG A 146 15.73 9.65 -14.06
N ASN A 147 14.44 9.43 -13.82
CA ASN A 147 13.55 10.32 -13.09
C ASN A 147 13.28 11.66 -13.78
N GLU A 148 13.55 11.78 -15.08
CA GLU A 148 13.25 12.97 -15.89
C GLU A 148 11.77 12.93 -16.29
N GLU A 149 11.04 14.04 -16.09
CA GLU A 149 9.64 14.15 -16.51
C GLU A 149 9.59 14.25 -18.04
N ILE A 150 8.94 13.28 -18.67
CA ILE A 150 8.78 13.21 -20.13
C ILE A 150 7.36 13.58 -20.59
N LEU A 151 6.40 13.60 -19.65
CA LEU A 151 5.03 13.96 -19.94
C LEU A 151 4.36 14.52 -18.69
N ASN A 152 3.70 15.66 -18.84
CA ASN A 152 2.81 16.26 -17.87
C ASN A 152 1.59 16.77 -18.63
N LYS A 153 0.44 16.16 -18.40
CA LYS A 153 -0.76 16.44 -19.19
C LYS A 153 -2.03 16.32 -18.37
N LYS A 154 -2.95 17.26 -18.59
CA LYS A 154 -4.31 17.17 -18.08
C LYS A 154 -5.12 16.16 -18.92
N VAL A 155 -5.74 15.19 -18.26
CA VAL A 155 -6.56 14.13 -18.87
C VAL A 155 -7.97 14.15 -18.32
N ASN A 156 -8.94 13.96 -19.21
CA ASN A 156 -10.34 13.90 -18.85
C ASN A 156 -10.77 12.45 -18.57
N PHE A 157 -11.43 12.24 -17.45
CA PHE A 157 -12.03 10.98 -17.01
C PHE A 157 -13.50 10.95 -17.43
N SER A 158 -13.91 9.82 -18.01
CA SER A 158 -15.28 9.59 -18.42
C SER A 158 -16.23 9.51 -17.22
N SER A 159 -17.53 9.47 -17.50
CA SER A 159 -18.57 9.24 -16.49
C SER A 159 -18.45 7.91 -15.74
N TYR A 160 -17.58 7.00 -16.19
CA TYR A 160 -17.27 5.73 -15.52
C TYR A 160 -15.97 5.78 -14.69
N GLY A 161 -15.35 6.96 -14.59
CA GLY A 161 -14.10 7.17 -13.87
C GLY A 161 -12.91 6.51 -14.58
N SER A 162 -12.84 6.59 -15.91
CA SER A 162 -11.69 6.07 -16.66
C SER A 162 -11.18 7.05 -17.71
N SER A 163 -9.88 7.01 -17.99
CA SER A 163 -9.25 7.80 -19.05
C SER A 163 -8.26 6.94 -19.85
N SER A 164 -7.87 7.41 -21.03
CA SER A 164 -6.87 6.77 -21.88
C SER A 164 -5.97 7.82 -22.52
N LEU A 165 -4.68 7.51 -22.64
CA LEU A 165 -3.67 8.38 -23.23
C LEU A 165 -2.74 7.53 -24.11
N SER A 166 -2.45 8.03 -25.30
CA SER A 166 -1.36 7.53 -26.14
C SER A 166 -0.28 8.59 -26.29
N PHE A 167 0.98 8.16 -26.33
CA PHE A 167 2.12 9.00 -26.65
C PHE A 167 3.25 8.16 -27.24
N VAL A 168 4.15 8.78 -28.00
CA VAL A 168 5.28 8.11 -28.64
C VAL A 168 6.54 8.34 -27.79
N LEU A 169 7.27 7.27 -27.48
CA LEU A 169 8.57 7.37 -26.83
C LEU A 169 9.60 7.96 -27.80
N GLU A 170 10.52 8.77 -27.29
CA GLU A 170 11.67 9.20 -28.08
C GLU A 170 12.51 7.99 -28.53
N LYS A 171 13.20 8.13 -29.67
CA LYS A 171 13.98 7.02 -30.25
C LYS A 171 15.22 6.68 -29.41
N ASP A 172 15.69 7.62 -28.61
CA ASP A 172 16.80 7.54 -27.66
C ASP A 172 16.32 7.52 -26.20
N ALA A 173 15.04 7.21 -25.97
CA ALA A 173 14.47 7.04 -24.64
C ALA A 173 15.30 6.04 -23.81
N PRO A 174 15.72 6.38 -22.57
CA PRO A 174 16.59 5.53 -21.78
C PRO A 174 15.90 4.23 -21.34
N SER A 175 16.63 3.11 -21.37
CA SER A 175 16.13 1.85 -20.82
C SER A 175 15.83 1.93 -19.32
N GLY A 176 14.85 1.16 -18.86
CA GLY A 176 14.50 0.96 -17.45
C GLY A 176 13.02 1.16 -17.15
N TYR A 177 12.71 1.37 -15.86
CA TYR A 177 11.35 1.55 -15.38
C TYR A 177 10.86 2.99 -15.51
N TYR A 178 9.70 3.15 -16.12
CA TYR A 178 9.01 4.42 -16.28
C TYR A 178 7.86 4.44 -15.28
N ARG A 179 7.79 5.53 -14.51
CA ARG A 179 6.78 5.71 -13.46
C ARG A 179 5.71 6.65 -13.98
N ILE A 180 4.48 6.27 -13.74
CA ILE A 180 3.31 7.07 -14.07
C ILE A 180 2.61 7.43 -12.76
N GLU A 181 2.26 8.70 -12.60
CA GLU A 181 1.48 9.20 -11.48
C GLU A 181 0.23 9.93 -12.00
N ILE A 182 -0.89 9.74 -11.32
CA ILE A 182 -2.11 10.52 -11.54
C ILE A 182 -2.46 11.26 -10.25
N SER A 183 -2.77 12.56 -10.38
CA SER A 183 -3.10 13.43 -9.25
C SER A 183 -4.10 14.52 -9.67
N PRO A 184 -4.95 15.02 -8.76
CA PRO A 184 -5.73 16.23 -9.02
C PRO A 184 -4.86 17.51 -9.01
N PHE A 185 -3.61 17.44 -8.54
CA PHE A 185 -2.71 18.59 -8.43
C PHE A 185 -1.65 18.60 -9.54
N GLU A 186 -1.50 19.74 -10.21
CA GLU A 186 -0.45 19.94 -11.23
C GLU A 186 0.94 20.10 -10.59
N ASN A 187 1.02 20.76 -9.44
CA ASN A 187 2.27 21.14 -8.77
C ASN A 187 2.83 19.98 -7.93
N GLU A 188 4.13 19.71 -8.06
CA GLU A 188 4.80 18.58 -7.35
C GLU A 188 4.76 18.71 -5.83
N GLU A 189 4.89 19.91 -5.28
CA GLU A 189 4.83 20.14 -3.83
C GLU A 189 3.45 19.75 -3.29
N GLU A 190 2.39 20.15 -3.97
CA GLU A 190 1.02 19.79 -3.63
C GLU A 190 0.76 18.29 -3.78
N ARG A 191 1.30 17.66 -4.84
CA ARG A 191 1.22 16.19 -4.99
C ARG A 191 1.88 15.47 -3.82
N ARG A 192 3.03 15.96 -3.34
CA ARG A 192 3.74 15.34 -2.20
C ARG A 192 2.99 15.55 -0.88
N LYS A 193 2.45 16.75 -0.66
CA LYS A 193 1.61 17.05 0.53
C LYS A 193 0.34 16.20 0.56
N HIS A 194 -0.26 15.97 -0.60
CA HIS A 194 -1.52 15.24 -0.76
C HIS A 194 -1.33 13.86 -1.39
N SER A 195 -0.33 13.10 -0.94
CA SER A 195 -0.02 11.77 -1.46
C SER A 195 -1.20 10.78 -1.35
N GLU A 196 -2.15 11.01 -0.43
CA GLU A 196 -3.38 10.22 -0.30
C GLU A 196 -4.36 10.42 -1.47
N SER A 197 -4.14 11.44 -2.30
CA SER A 197 -4.91 11.78 -3.48
C SER A 197 -4.22 11.40 -4.78
N ASN A 198 -3.14 10.61 -4.71
CA ASN A 198 -2.39 10.16 -5.87
C ASN A 198 -2.46 8.64 -6.01
N PHE A 199 -2.34 8.16 -7.24
CA PHE A 199 -2.12 6.74 -7.51
C PHE A 199 -1.15 6.57 -8.68
N GLN A 200 -0.45 5.44 -8.68
CA GLN A 200 0.71 5.23 -9.55
C GLN A 200 0.58 3.94 -10.36
N GLY A 201 1.31 3.91 -11.45
CA GLY A 201 1.52 2.74 -12.30
C GLY A 201 2.91 2.79 -12.92
N SER A 202 3.24 1.78 -13.71
CA SER A 202 4.53 1.75 -14.39
C SER A 202 4.46 0.95 -15.68
N PHE A 203 5.45 1.20 -16.53
CA PHE A 203 5.81 0.34 -17.65
C PHE A 203 7.33 0.34 -17.76
N ARG A 204 7.86 -0.54 -18.59
CA ARG A 204 9.30 -0.69 -18.79
C ARG A 204 9.65 -0.37 -20.23
N VAL A 205 10.79 0.29 -20.43
CA VAL A 205 11.38 0.52 -21.74
C VAL A 205 12.68 -0.26 -21.79
N GLU A 206 12.82 -1.15 -22.76
CA GLU A 206 14.06 -1.92 -22.97
C GLU A 206 14.28 -2.15 -24.45
N ASP A 207 15.53 -2.44 -24.83
CA ASP A 207 15.79 -3.12 -26.08
C ASP A 207 15.58 -4.63 -25.85
N PHE A 208 14.56 -5.18 -26.50
CA PHE A 208 14.21 -6.59 -26.35
C PHE A 208 13.88 -7.21 -27.71
N ARG A 209 14.06 -8.53 -27.76
CA ARG A 209 13.55 -9.36 -28.85
C ARG A 209 12.30 -10.07 -28.37
N SER A 210 11.30 -10.16 -29.23
CA SER A 210 10.13 -10.97 -28.95
C SER A 210 10.58 -12.39 -28.59
N ALA A 211 10.03 -12.92 -27.50
CA ALA A 211 10.25 -14.31 -27.15
C ALA A 211 9.69 -15.18 -28.29
N ASN A 212 10.48 -16.15 -28.75
CA ASN A 212 10.05 -17.13 -29.74
C ASN A 212 9.79 -18.50 -29.11
N PHE A 213 10.15 -18.66 -27.84
CA PHE A 213 9.97 -19.86 -27.03
C PHE A 213 9.80 -19.48 -25.55
N GLU A 214 9.19 -20.38 -24.79
CA GLU A 214 9.07 -20.35 -23.34
C GLU A 214 10.00 -21.42 -22.74
N VAL A 215 10.61 -21.13 -21.59
CA VAL A 215 11.38 -22.08 -20.80
C VAL A 215 10.69 -22.27 -19.46
N LYS A 216 10.38 -23.52 -19.11
CA LYS A 216 9.81 -23.89 -17.83
C LYS A 216 10.84 -24.65 -17.00
N LEU A 217 10.97 -24.26 -15.73
CA LEU A 217 11.81 -24.93 -14.74
C LEU A 217 10.91 -25.51 -13.65
N ASN A 218 10.90 -26.83 -13.54
CA ASN A 218 10.18 -27.54 -12.49
C ASN A 218 11.18 -28.16 -11.53
N ILE A 219 11.05 -27.88 -10.24
CA ILE A 219 11.85 -28.46 -9.15
C ILE A 219 11.05 -29.55 -8.44
N ASP A 220 11.73 -30.56 -7.90
CA ASP A 220 11.06 -31.72 -7.29
C ASP A 220 10.54 -31.47 -5.86
N LYS A 221 10.96 -30.36 -5.22
CA LYS A 221 10.56 -29.96 -3.87
C LYS A 221 10.39 -28.44 -3.78
N GLU A 222 9.52 -27.99 -2.89
CA GLU A 222 9.33 -26.55 -2.60
C GLU A 222 10.51 -25.97 -1.80
N ASP A 223 11.06 -26.76 -0.87
CA ASP A 223 12.16 -26.36 0.00
C ASP A 223 13.32 -27.36 -0.06
N TYR A 224 14.53 -26.83 0.06
CA TYR A 224 15.78 -27.59 0.15
C TYR A 224 16.56 -27.12 1.37
N ILE A 225 17.10 -28.06 2.14
CA ILE A 225 18.01 -27.77 3.25
C ILE A 225 19.47 -28.04 2.85
N PHE A 226 20.39 -27.59 3.69
CA PHE A 226 21.81 -27.80 3.47
C PHE A 226 22.13 -29.29 3.25
N LYS A 227 22.87 -29.58 2.16
CA LYS A 227 23.21 -30.92 1.64
C LYS A 227 22.13 -31.64 0.83
N ASP A 228 20.96 -31.05 0.61
CA ASP A 228 20.05 -31.60 -0.38
C ASP A 228 20.62 -31.45 -1.81
N SER A 229 20.28 -32.41 -2.66
CA SER A 229 20.53 -32.30 -4.10
C SER A 229 19.30 -31.71 -4.77
N LEU A 230 19.46 -30.59 -5.47
CA LEU A 230 18.43 -30.02 -6.34
C LEU A 230 18.24 -30.92 -7.56
N LYS A 231 17.01 -31.39 -7.79
CA LYS A 231 16.62 -31.99 -9.07
C LYS A 231 15.65 -31.05 -9.76
N ALA A 232 16.01 -30.63 -10.96
CA ALA A 232 15.18 -29.77 -11.77
C ALA A 232 15.00 -30.35 -13.17
N THR A 233 13.81 -30.14 -13.73
CA THR A 233 13.48 -30.44 -15.12
C THR A 233 13.32 -29.13 -15.87
N ILE A 234 14.07 -28.97 -16.96
CA ILE A 234 14.01 -27.80 -17.84
C ILE A 234 13.30 -28.21 -19.13
N GLU A 235 12.25 -27.50 -19.50
CA GLU A 235 11.49 -27.73 -20.73
C GLU A 235 11.49 -26.47 -21.59
N GLY A 236 11.91 -26.60 -22.85
CA GLY A 236 11.84 -25.53 -23.86
C GLY A 236 10.73 -25.82 -24.86
N ILE A 237 9.83 -24.86 -25.07
CA ILE A 237 8.70 -24.98 -26.00
C ILE A 237 8.65 -23.71 -26.86
N TYR A 238 8.70 -23.85 -28.18
CA TYR A 238 8.47 -22.72 -29.07
C TYR A 238 7.06 -22.18 -28.89
N LEU A 239 6.86 -20.85 -28.99
CA LEU A 239 5.54 -20.25 -28.77
C LEU A 239 4.49 -20.64 -29.82
N PHE A 240 4.89 -21.30 -30.91
CA PHE A 240 3.99 -21.94 -31.89
C PHE A 240 3.67 -23.42 -31.56
N GLY A 241 4.14 -23.94 -30.42
CA GLY A 241 3.75 -25.23 -29.84
C GLY A 241 4.71 -26.40 -30.06
N ALA A 242 5.82 -26.23 -30.80
CA ALA A 242 6.79 -27.31 -30.98
C ALA A 242 7.76 -27.43 -29.80
N MET A 243 8.14 -28.66 -29.44
CA MET A 243 9.16 -28.93 -28.44
C MET A 243 10.55 -28.58 -28.97
N MET A 244 11.40 -27.98 -28.14
CA MET A 244 12.81 -27.70 -28.45
C MET A 244 13.68 -28.96 -28.29
N SER A 245 13.31 -30.05 -28.97
CA SER A 245 13.99 -31.35 -28.84
C SER A 245 15.40 -31.30 -29.44
N GLY A 246 16.41 -31.67 -28.65
CA GLY A 246 17.80 -31.73 -29.11
C GLY A 246 18.56 -30.40 -29.06
N GLU A 247 17.92 -29.32 -28.62
CA GLU A 247 18.57 -28.03 -28.41
C GLU A 247 19.48 -28.06 -27.18
N GLY A 248 20.57 -27.29 -27.21
CA GLY A 248 21.51 -27.18 -26.11
C GLY A 248 20.92 -26.41 -24.93
N VAL A 249 21.14 -26.90 -23.70
CA VAL A 249 20.78 -26.21 -22.46
C VAL A 249 22.05 -25.80 -21.73
N SER A 250 22.11 -24.55 -21.27
CA SER A 250 23.14 -24.03 -20.38
C SER A 250 22.47 -23.41 -19.16
N TRP A 251 22.97 -23.72 -17.95
CA TRP A 251 22.49 -23.22 -16.67
C TRP A 251 23.64 -22.78 -15.77
#